data_AF-A0ABD7EF84-F1
#
_entry.id   AF-A0ABD7EF84-F1
#
_cell.length_a   1.000
_cell.length_b   1.000
_cell.length_c   1.000
_cell.angle_alpha   90.00
_cell.angle_beta   90.00
_cell.angle_gamma   90.00
#
_symmetry.space_group_name_H-M   'P 1'
#
loop_
_entity.id
_entity.type
_entity.pdbx_description
1 polymer ?
#
loop_
_entity_poly.entity_id
_entity_poly.type
_entity_poly.pdbx_seq_one_letter_code
_entity_poly.pdbx_strand_id
1 'polypeptide(L)'
;MNDTSSDDILLLKQRLAEQEALIHALQEKLSNREREIDHLQAQLDKLRRMNFGSRSEKVSRRIAQMEADLNLLQQESDTLTGRVDDPAVQRPLRQTRTRKPFPESLPRDEKRLLPTEPCCPECGGSLSYLGEDAAEQLELMRSAFRVIRTVREKHACRRCDRIVQAPAPSRPIERGIAGPGLLARVLTSKYAEHTPLYRQSEIYARQGVVLSRSVLSGWVDACCRLLAPLDEALQHYVLTDGKLHADDTPVPVLLPGNKKTKTGRLWTYVRDDRNAGSALAPAVWFAYSPDRKGIHPQTHLAGFSGVLQADAYAGFNELYRDGHIKEAACWAHARRKIHDVHVRTPSALTEEALKRIGELYAIESELRGKRAEERQAVRHQKVLPLLASLEGWLREKQKTLSRHSELAKAFGYALNQWPALTRYAEDGWVEVDNNIAENALRLVSLGRKNWLFFGSDHGGERGASLYSLIGTCKLNGVDPERYLHHVLDVIADWPVNRVGALLPWRVTLPA
;
A
#
# COMPACT_ATOMS: atom_id res chain seq x y z
N MET A 1 -6.15 25.49 57.51
CA MET A 1 -5.30 26.20 56.53
C MET A 1 -4.00 25.42 56.48
N ASN A 2 -3.87 24.49 55.54
CA ASN A 2 -2.62 23.75 55.34
C ASN A 2 -1.77 24.54 54.37
N ASP A 3 -0.64 24.99 54.88
CA ASP A 3 0.43 25.69 54.18
C ASP A 3 1.17 24.67 53.29
N THR A 4 0.61 24.39 52.10
CA THR A 4 1.37 23.73 51.03
C THR A 4 2.35 24.75 50.46
N SER A 5 3.54 24.71 51.04
CA SER A 5 4.67 25.62 50.90
C SER A 5 5.01 25.94 49.44
N SER A 6 5.30 27.23 49.19
CA SER A 6 5.91 27.76 47.96
C SER A 6 7.18 27.00 47.53
N ASP A 7 7.84 26.30 48.46
CA ASP A 7 9.03 25.49 48.18
C ASP A 7 8.72 24.22 47.38
N ASP A 8 7.53 23.61 47.57
CA ASP A 8 7.12 22.44 46.80
C ASP A 8 6.89 22.78 45.32
N ILE A 9 6.38 23.99 45.06
CA ILE A 9 6.17 24.50 43.70
C ILE A 9 7.52 24.79 43.03
N LEU A 10 8.50 25.30 43.78
CA LEU A 10 9.84 25.57 43.26
C LEU A 10 10.57 24.25 42.94
N LEU A 11 10.48 23.26 43.83
CA LEU A 11 11.06 21.93 43.64
C LEU A 11 10.44 21.19 42.45
N LEU A 12 9.13 21.32 42.24
CA LEU A 12 8.44 20.75 41.08
C LEU A 12 8.90 21.39 39.77
N LYS A 13 9.08 22.72 39.74
CA LYS A 13 9.60 23.42 38.56
C LYS A 13 11.03 23.00 38.23
N GLN A 14 11.87 22.79 39.25
CA GLN A 14 13.24 22.32 39.06
C GLN A 14 13.29 20.89 38.50
N ARG A 15 12.47 19.97 39.04
CA ARG A 15 12.34 18.61 38.50
C ARG A 15 11.78 18.58 37.07
N LEU A 16 10.86 19.48 36.74
CA LEU A 16 10.31 19.59 35.38
C LEU A 16 11.41 20.00 34.39
N ALA A 17 12.23 20.99 34.75
CA ALA A 17 13.35 21.45 33.92
C ALA A 17 14.42 20.36 33.72
N GLU A 18 14.73 19.59 34.77
CA GLU A 18 15.65 18.44 34.68
C GLU A 18 15.08 17.32 33.78
N GLN A 19 13.78 17.05 33.85
CA GLN A 19 13.11 16.09 32.97
C GLN A 19 13.08 16.57 31.52
N GLU A 20 12.80 17.85 31.27
CA GLU A 20 12.82 18.43 29.92
C GLU A 20 14.22 18.37 29.29
N ALA A 21 15.26 18.67 30.07
CA ALA A 21 16.65 18.53 29.62
C ALA A 21 17.03 17.07 29.30
N LEU A 22 16.60 16.12 30.12
CA LEU A 22 16.83 14.70 29.89
C LEU A 22 16.08 14.19 28.64
N ILE A 23 14.83 14.63 28.43
CA ILE A 23 14.04 14.31 27.23
C ILE A 23 14.74 14.83 25.98
N HIS A 24 15.23 16.07 26.00
CA HIS A 24 15.95 16.65 24.86
C HIS A 24 17.24 15.86 24.55
N ALA A 25 18.03 15.49 25.57
CA ALA A 25 19.23 14.69 25.39
C ALA A 25 18.95 13.28 24.84
N LEU A 26 17.85 12.65 25.26
CA LEU A 26 17.43 11.35 24.74
C LEU A 26 16.89 11.44 23.30
N GLN A 27 16.17 12.51 22.97
CA GLN A 27 15.71 12.79 21.60
C GLN A 27 16.87 13.00 20.63
N GLU A 28 17.92 13.71 21.05
CA GLU A 28 19.12 13.91 20.24
C GLU A 28 19.87 12.59 20.00
N LYS A 29 19.98 11.74 21.03
CA LYS A 29 20.52 10.38 20.90
C LYS A 29 19.70 9.51 19.95
N LEU A 30 18.37 9.54 20.05
CA LEU A 30 17.47 8.83 19.14
C LEU A 30 17.64 9.30 17.70
N SER A 31 17.67 10.62 17.46
CA SER A 31 17.85 11.17 16.12
C SER A 31 19.20 10.78 15.51
N ASN A 32 20.27 10.75 16.32
CA ASN A 32 21.58 10.31 15.86
C ASN A 32 21.60 8.81 15.52
N ARG A 33 20.90 7.99 16.29
CA ARG A 33 20.77 6.54 16.03
C ARG A 33 19.93 6.24 14.79
N GLU A 34 18.84 6.97 14.58
CA GLU A 34 18.02 6.85 13.35
C GLU A 34 18.86 7.19 12.10
N ARG A 35 19.64 8.27 12.13
CA ARG A 35 20.57 8.61 11.03
C ARG A 35 21.63 7.53 10.80
N GLU A 36 22.11 6.89 11.86
CA GLU A 36 23.10 5.82 11.78
C GLU A 36 22.50 4.54 11.17
N ILE A 37 21.25 4.20 11.53
CA ILE A 37 20.48 3.11 10.92
C ILE A 37 20.27 3.37 9.43
N ASP A 38 19.82 4.57 9.04
CA ASP A 38 19.61 4.95 7.65
C ASP A 38 20.92 4.86 6.85
N HIS A 39 22.04 5.31 7.44
CA HIS A 39 23.36 5.24 6.83
C HIS A 39 23.82 3.80 6.61
N LEU A 40 23.68 2.93 7.61
CA LEU A 40 24.05 1.52 7.53
C LEU A 40 23.16 0.74 6.55
N GLN A 41 21.86 1.02 6.50
CA GLN A 41 20.95 0.45 5.49
C GLN A 41 21.37 0.83 4.07
N ALA A 42 21.69 2.10 3.82
CA ALA A 42 22.17 2.54 2.52
C ALA A 42 23.50 1.85 2.11
N GLN A 43 24.41 1.63 3.06
CA GLN A 43 25.65 0.88 2.81
C GLN A 43 25.38 -0.60 2.51
N LEU A 44 24.43 -1.21 3.22
CA LEU A 44 24.04 -2.61 3.04
C LEU A 44 23.41 -2.84 1.67
N ASP A 45 22.53 -1.94 1.24
CA ASP A 45 21.89 -1.98 -0.08
C ASP A 45 22.92 -1.80 -1.20
N LYS A 46 23.91 -0.91 -1.00
CA LYS A 46 25.04 -0.76 -1.94
C LYS A 46 25.85 -2.05 -2.03
N LEU A 47 26.19 -2.69 -0.91
CA LEU A 47 26.93 -3.95 -0.89
C LEU A 47 26.14 -5.12 -1.49
N ARG A 48 24.83 -5.18 -1.24
CA ARG A 48 23.92 -6.15 -1.88
C ARG A 48 23.92 -5.98 -3.39
N ARG A 49 23.81 -4.75 -3.89
CA ARG A 49 23.91 -4.44 -5.33
C ARG A 49 25.28 -4.83 -5.92
N MET A 50 26.37 -4.61 -5.19
CA MET A 50 27.71 -5.02 -5.62
C MET A 50 27.94 -6.55 -5.61
N ASN A 51 27.17 -7.30 -4.81
CA ASN A 51 27.28 -8.77 -4.71
C ASN A 51 26.49 -9.51 -5.81
N PHE A 52 25.64 -8.81 -6.58
CA PHE A 52 25.02 -9.33 -7.81
C PHE A 52 26.05 -9.32 -8.96
N GLY A 53 27.05 -10.21 -8.92
CA GLY A 53 27.98 -10.38 -10.03
C GLY A 53 29.16 -11.33 -9.79
N SER A 54 29.70 -11.40 -8.57
CA SER A 54 30.71 -12.41 -8.22
C SER A 54 30.65 -12.76 -6.73
N ARG A 55 30.52 -14.06 -6.41
CA ARG A 55 30.41 -14.57 -5.03
C ARG A 55 31.76 -14.42 -4.32
N SER A 56 31.96 -13.29 -3.63
CA SER A 56 33.06 -13.13 -2.67
C SER A 56 32.57 -13.45 -1.26
N GLU A 57 33.11 -14.52 -0.68
CA GLU A 57 32.77 -14.99 0.68
C GLU A 57 33.03 -13.90 1.75
N LYS A 58 34.03 -13.05 1.51
CA LYS A 58 34.39 -11.92 2.39
C LYS A 58 33.32 -10.82 2.40
N VAL A 59 32.65 -10.58 1.28
CA VAL A 59 31.53 -9.62 1.19
C VAL A 59 30.28 -10.19 1.87
N SER A 60 30.03 -11.49 1.73
CA SER A 60 28.91 -12.18 2.36
C SER A 60 29.01 -12.17 3.89
N ARG A 61 30.20 -12.40 4.46
CA ARG A 61 30.43 -12.27 5.91
C ARG A 61 30.22 -10.84 6.40
N ARG A 62 30.60 -9.84 5.60
CA ARG A 62 30.43 -8.42 5.97
C ARG A 62 28.96 -7.98 5.93
N ILE A 63 28.16 -8.51 5.01
CA ILE A 63 26.70 -8.34 4.98
C ILE A 63 26.07 -8.94 6.24
N ALA A 64 26.42 -10.18 6.58
CA ALA A 64 25.88 -10.85 7.77
C ALA A 64 26.22 -10.10 9.08
N GLN A 65 27.44 -9.54 9.17
CA GLN A 65 27.84 -8.73 10.32
C GLN A 65 27.04 -7.43 10.41
N MET A 66 26.90 -6.70 9.30
CA MET A 66 26.09 -5.47 9.28
C MET A 66 24.60 -5.72 9.52
N GLU A 67 24.04 -6.85 9.09
CA GLU A 67 22.67 -7.26 9.40
C GLU A 67 22.49 -7.55 10.90
N ALA A 68 23.50 -8.10 11.56
CA ALA A 68 23.49 -8.29 13.01
C ALA A 68 23.58 -6.95 13.76
N ASP A 69 24.46 -6.04 13.31
CA ASP A 69 24.61 -4.71 13.90
C ASP A 69 23.35 -3.86 13.71
N LEU A 70 22.70 -3.93 12.54
CA LEU A 70 21.41 -3.29 12.27
C LEU A 70 20.32 -3.81 13.20
N ASN A 71 20.23 -5.13 13.37
CA ASN A 71 19.25 -5.72 14.30
C ASN A 71 19.48 -5.27 15.75
N LEU A 72 20.74 -5.16 16.19
CA LEU A 72 21.07 -4.69 17.52
C LEU A 72 20.68 -3.21 17.72
N LEU A 73 21.03 -2.35 16.77
CA LEU A 73 20.66 -0.92 16.79
C LEU A 73 19.14 -0.73 16.71
N GLN A 74 18.43 -1.56 15.94
CA GLN A 74 16.97 -1.57 15.90
C GLN A 74 16.37 -1.94 17.27
N GLN A 75 16.96 -2.93 17.95
CA GLN A 75 16.56 -3.37 19.28
C GLN A 75 16.80 -2.28 20.35
N GLU A 76 17.93 -1.58 20.27
CA GLU A 76 18.24 -0.44 21.14
C GLU A 76 17.30 0.74 20.88
N SER A 77 16.96 1.02 19.62
CA SER A 77 15.98 2.04 19.24
C SER A 77 14.56 1.69 19.72
N ASP A 78 14.15 0.43 19.62
CA ASP A 78 12.88 -0.04 20.19
C ASP A 78 12.85 0.06 21.72
N THR A 79 14.01 -0.05 22.39
CA THR A 79 14.16 0.14 23.84
C THR A 79 13.99 1.61 24.25
N LEU A 80 14.61 2.53 23.51
CA LEU A 80 14.53 3.97 23.78
C LEU A 80 13.17 4.60 23.41
N THR A 81 12.44 4.00 22.45
CA THR A 81 11.11 4.47 22.01
C THR A 81 9.94 3.94 22.86
N GLY A 82 10.23 3.21 23.94
CA GLY A 82 9.20 2.66 24.84
C GLY A 82 8.39 1.52 24.22
N ARG A 83 8.94 0.81 23.23
CA ARG A 83 8.36 -0.44 22.69
C ARG A 83 8.77 -1.67 23.49
N VAL A 84 9.43 -1.48 24.63
CA VAL A 84 9.76 -2.53 25.59
C VAL A 84 8.84 -2.38 26.80
N ASP A 85 8.28 -3.51 27.23
CA ASP A 85 7.45 -3.63 28.42
C ASP A 85 8.11 -3.01 29.67
N ASP A 86 7.29 -2.39 30.51
CA ASP A 86 7.63 -1.69 31.75
C ASP A 86 8.55 -2.52 32.69
N PRO A 87 9.78 -2.06 33.02
CA PRO A 87 10.74 -2.81 33.84
C PRO A 87 10.39 -2.86 35.33
N ALA A 88 9.33 -2.18 35.78
CA ALA A 88 8.84 -2.29 37.16
C ALA A 88 8.20 -3.66 37.48
N VAL A 89 7.96 -4.49 36.46
CA VAL A 89 7.50 -5.87 36.64
C VAL A 89 8.71 -6.81 36.57
N GLN A 90 9.13 -7.35 37.73
CA GLN A 90 10.11 -8.44 37.75
C GLN A 90 9.60 -9.60 36.88
N ARG A 91 10.24 -9.81 35.73
CA ARG A 91 9.99 -10.97 34.88
C ARG A 91 10.83 -12.13 35.40
N PRO A 92 10.21 -13.29 35.70
CA PRO A 92 10.96 -14.52 35.86
C PRO A 92 11.81 -14.74 34.59
N LEU A 93 13.00 -15.33 34.77
CA LEU A 93 13.86 -15.85 33.70
C LEU A 93 13.00 -16.39 32.56
N ARG A 94 13.30 -15.97 31.32
CA ARG A 94 12.54 -16.24 30.10
C ARG A 94 12.45 -17.76 29.87
N GLN A 95 11.52 -18.41 30.56
CA GLN A 95 11.05 -19.74 30.24
C GLN A 95 10.55 -19.66 28.80
N THR A 96 10.99 -20.60 27.97
CA THR A 96 10.42 -20.81 26.64
C THR A 96 8.91 -20.96 26.81
N ARG A 97 8.17 -19.87 26.56
CA ARG A 97 6.71 -19.87 26.67
C ARG A 97 6.20 -20.90 25.67
N THR A 98 5.81 -22.07 26.17
CA THR A 98 5.02 -23.06 25.44
C THR A 98 3.82 -22.31 24.87
N ARG A 99 3.62 -22.43 23.55
CA ARG A 99 2.47 -21.81 22.88
C ARG A 99 1.22 -22.27 23.61
N LYS A 100 0.38 -21.32 24.02
CA LYS A 100 -0.91 -21.68 24.60
C LYS A 100 -1.71 -22.45 23.54
N PRO A 101 -2.27 -23.63 23.88
CA PRO A 101 -3.13 -24.34 22.95
C PRO A 101 -4.35 -23.48 22.60
N PHE A 102 -4.92 -23.71 21.42
CA PHE A 102 -6.18 -23.05 21.06
C PHE A 102 -7.32 -23.54 21.96
N PRO A 103 -8.35 -22.72 22.20
CA PRO A 103 -9.49 -23.12 23.00
C PRO A 103 -10.09 -24.47 22.54
N GLU A 104 -10.41 -25.35 23.48
CA GLU A 104 -11.05 -26.64 23.19
C GLU A 104 -12.43 -26.46 22.56
N SER A 105 -13.10 -25.35 22.86
CA SER A 105 -14.40 -24.99 22.29
C SER A 105 -14.40 -24.72 20.77
N LEU A 106 -13.23 -24.47 20.16
CA LEU A 106 -13.15 -24.26 18.72
C LEU A 106 -13.24 -25.62 17.98
N PRO A 107 -14.05 -25.71 16.91
CA PRO A 107 -14.11 -26.92 16.09
C PRO A 107 -12.75 -27.20 15.44
N ARG A 108 -12.36 -28.48 15.42
CA ARG A 108 -11.11 -28.95 14.83
C ARG A 108 -11.39 -29.74 13.56
N ASP A 109 -10.87 -29.27 12.45
CA ASP A 109 -10.88 -30.00 11.18
C ASP A 109 -9.54 -30.71 11.04
N GLU A 110 -9.54 -32.03 11.18
CA GLU A 110 -8.34 -32.85 11.14
C GLU A 110 -8.01 -33.28 9.71
N LYS A 111 -6.76 -33.03 9.29
CA LYS A 111 -6.22 -33.48 8.01
C LYS A 111 -5.05 -34.43 8.26
N ARG A 112 -5.24 -35.71 7.97
CA ARG A 112 -4.18 -36.74 8.05
C ARG A 112 -3.41 -36.81 6.73
N LEU A 113 -2.09 -36.77 6.84
CA LEU A 113 -1.15 -36.87 5.73
C LEU A 113 -0.34 -38.15 5.88
N LEU A 114 -0.52 -39.07 4.93
CA LEU A 114 0.26 -40.29 4.80
C LEU A 114 1.53 -40.03 3.99
N PRO A 115 2.58 -40.86 4.14
CA PRO A 115 3.72 -40.87 3.21
C PRO A 115 3.26 -40.85 1.75
N THR A 116 3.93 -40.04 0.92
CA THR A 116 3.59 -39.88 -0.51
C THR A 116 3.65 -41.21 -1.26
N GLU A 117 4.63 -42.04 -0.93
CA GLU A 117 4.86 -43.34 -1.55
C GLU A 117 4.38 -44.47 -0.62
N PRO A 118 3.73 -45.53 -1.15
CA PRO A 118 3.25 -46.66 -0.36
C PRO A 118 4.39 -47.59 0.11
N CYS A 119 5.60 -47.42 -0.43
CA CYS A 119 6.79 -48.21 -0.10
C CYS A 119 7.99 -47.31 0.22
N CYS A 120 9.02 -47.89 0.84
CA CYS A 120 10.24 -47.17 1.15
C CYS A 120 10.91 -46.66 -0.14
N PRO A 121 11.19 -45.35 -0.27
CA PRO A 121 11.79 -44.77 -1.47
C PRO A 121 13.24 -45.21 -1.70
N GLU A 122 13.87 -45.91 -0.75
CA GLU A 122 15.26 -46.35 -0.84
C GLU A 122 15.41 -47.82 -1.22
N CYS A 123 14.59 -48.70 -0.63
CA CYS A 123 14.74 -50.16 -0.79
C CYS A 123 13.46 -50.87 -1.26
N GLY A 124 12.37 -50.14 -1.51
CA GLY A 124 11.07 -50.70 -1.91
C GLY A 124 10.37 -51.54 -0.82
N GLY A 125 10.90 -51.58 0.41
CA GLY A 125 10.31 -52.33 1.52
C GLY A 125 8.98 -51.76 2.00
N SER A 126 8.14 -52.61 2.60
CA SER A 126 6.86 -52.20 3.19
C SER A 126 7.04 -51.24 4.35
N LEU A 127 6.15 -50.27 4.47
CA LEU A 127 6.10 -49.28 5.53
C LEU A 127 5.16 -49.73 6.66
N SER A 128 5.54 -49.44 7.91
CA SER A 128 4.67 -49.62 9.08
C SER A 128 4.62 -48.36 9.94
N TYR A 129 3.44 -48.08 10.49
CA TYR A 129 3.22 -46.95 11.38
C TYR A 129 4.21 -46.92 12.54
N LEU A 130 4.81 -45.76 12.79
CA LEU A 130 5.77 -45.50 13.86
C LEU A 130 5.24 -44.44 14.85
N GLY A 131 4.51 -43.44 14.36
CA GLY A 131 4.00 -42.34 15.18
C GLY A 131 3.42 -41.22 14.33
N GLU A 132 3.10 -40.08 14.94
CA GLU A 132 2.53 -38.92 14.24
C GLU A 132 3.09 -37.60 14.78
N ASP A 133 3.20 -36.60 13.90
CA ASP A 133 3.40 -35.20 14.30
C ASP A 133 2.16 -34.40 13.98
N ALA A 134 1.62 -33.68 14.97
CA ALA A 134 0.46 -32.81 14.79
C ALA A 134 0.88 -31.33 14.84
N ALA A 135 0.28 -30.51 13.98
CA ALA A 135 0.40 -29.07 14.02
C ALA A 135 -0.97 -28.41 13.81
N GLU A 136 -1.29 -27.43 14.65
CA GLU A 136 -2.56 -26.70 14.58
C GLU A 136 -2.37 -25.30 13.97
N GLN A 137 -3.36 -24.85 13.21
CA GLN A 137 -3.49 -23.49 12.69
C GLN A 137 -4.91 -22.97 12.92
N LEU A 138 -5.02 -21.69 13.25
CA LEU A 138 -6.28 -20.98 13.38
C LEU A 138 -6.70 -20.45 12.01
N GLU A 139 -7.90 -20.80 11.58
CA GLU A 139 -8.48 -20.44 10.30
C GLU A 139 -9.82 -19.74 10.49
N LEU A 140 -10.19 -18.87 9.55
CA LEU A 140 -11.52 -18.27 9.52
C LEU A 140 -12.26 -18.74 8.27
N MET A 141 -13.24 -19.62 8.46
CA MET A 141 -14.06 -20.16 7.37
C MET A 141 -15.49 -19.68 7.50
N ARG A 142 -15.99 -18.95 6.49
CA ARG A 142 -17.37 -18.42 6.48
C ARG A 142 -17.72 -17.68 7.78
N SER A 143 -16.80 -16.82 8.22
CA SER A 143 -16.91 -16.03 9.47
C SER A 143 -16.88 -16.82 10.78
N ALA A 144 -16.60 -18.13 10.76
CA ALA A 144 -16.42 -18.95 11.96
C ALA A 144 -14.95 -19.35 12.14
N PHE A 145 -14.44 -19.21 13.36
CA PHE A 145 -13.10 -19.68 13.70
C PHE A 145 -13.05 -21.21 13.79
N ARG A 146 -12.01 -21.78 13.19
CA ARG A 146 -11.72 -23.22 13.22
C ARG A 146 -10.24 -23.45 13.48
N VAL A 147 -9.93 -24.63 14.01
CA VAL A 147 -8.56 -25.09 14.15
C VAL A 147 -8.31 -26.18 13.11
N ILE A 148 -7.43 -25.92 12.15
CA ILE A 148 -6.98 -26.93 11.20
C ILE A 148 -5.84 -27.72 11.86
N ARG A 149 -6.12 -28.98 12.21
CA ARG A 149 -5.14 -29.89 12.82
C ARG A 149 -4.55 -30.77 11.72
N THR A 150 -3.33 -30.46 11.30
CA THR A 150 -2.60 -31.29 10.32
C THR A 150 -1.79 -32.35 11.06
N VAL A 151 -2.12 -33.62 10.83
CA VAL A 151 -1.44 -34.79 11.41
C VAL A 151 -0.63 -35.48 10.33
N ARG A 152 0.68 -35.61 10.52
CA ARG A 152 1.60 -36.26 9.57
C ARG A 152 2.09 -37.57 10.15
N GLU A 153 1.69 -38.68 9.55
CA GLU A 153 2.08 -40.00 10.01
C GLU A 153 3.52 -40.33 9.63
N LYS A 154 4.29 -40.77 10.63
CA LYS A 154 5.62 -41.35 10.48
C LYS A 154 5.47 -42.83 10.29
N HIS A 155 6.10 -43.35 9.24
CA HIS A 155 6.18 -44.78 8.97
C HIS A 155 7.65 -45.20 8.92
N ALA A 156 7.98 -46.34 9.50
CA ALA A 156 9.32 -46.95 9.41
C ALA A 156 9.32 -48.07 8.36
N CYS A 157 10.38 -48.14 7.56
CA CYS A 157 10.59 -49.26 6.65
C CYS A 157 10.98 -50.52 7.42
N ARG A 158 10.31 -51.64 7.16
CA ARG A 158 10.62 -52.93 7.80
C ARG A 158 11.91 -53.62 7.33
N ARG A 159 12.65 -53.02 6.38
CA ARG A 159 13.89 -53.60 5.81
C ARG A 159 15.15 -52.82 6.18
N CYS A 160 15.09 -51.50 6.14
CA CYS A 160 16.26 -50.62 6.35
C CYS A 160 16.04 -49.57 7.43
N ASP A 161 14.95 -49.67 8.21
CA ASP A 161 14.57 -48.77 9.31
C ASP A 161 14.43 -47.27 8.95
N ARG A 162 14.43 -46.93 7.66
CA ARG A 162 14.21 -45.57 7.19
C ARG A 162 12.83 -45.06 7.58
N ILE A 163 12.78 -43.90 8.21
CA ILE A 163 11.55 -43.17 8.52
C ILE A 163 11.09 -42.39 7.30
N VAL A 164 9.84 -42.58 6.91
CA VAL A 164 9.15 -41.89 5.81
C VAL A 164 7.95 -41.16 6.38
N GLN A 165 7.80 -39.89 6.02
CA GLN A 165 6.71 -39.01 6.47
C GLN A 165 6.40 -38.02 5.36
N ALA A 166 5.14 -37.59 5.25
CA ALA A 166 4.77 -36.49 4.36
C ALA A 166 5.50 -35.18 4.75
N PRO A 167 5.92 -34.36 3.78
CA PRO A 167 6.46 -33.03 4.07
C PRO A 167 5.41 -32.18 4.80
N ALA A 168 5.88 -31.23 5.63
CA ALA A 168 4.97 -30.26 6.22
C ALA A 168 4.35 -29.40 5.12
N PRO A 169 3.02 -29.17 5.11
CA PRO A 169 2.43 -28.20 4.22
C PRO A 169 3.08 -26.83 4.41
N SER A 170 3.30 -26.14 3.29
CA SER A 170 3.77 -24.76 3.32
C SER A 170 2.78 -23.85 4.03
N ARG A 171 3.27 -22.72 4.53
CA ARG A 171 2.49 -21.74 5.28
C ARG A 171 2.85 -20.34 4.83
N PRO A 172 1.87 -19.42 4.76
CA PRO A 172 2.16 -18.02 4.45
C PRO A 172 3.15 -17.38 5.44
N ILE A 173 3.08 -17.79 6.72
CA ILE A 173 4.00 -17.36 7.76
C ILE A 173 4.63 -18.60 8.37
N GLU A 174 5.95 -18.73 8.24
CA GLU A 174 6.68 -19.88 8.79
C GLU A 174 6.46 -19.96 10.31
N ARG A 175 6.07 -21.15 10.79
CA ARG A 175 5.71 -21.39 12.20
C ARG A 175 4.57 -20.50 12.70
N GLY A 176 3.90 -19.76 11.84
CA GLY A 176 2.74 -18.92 12.14
C GLY A 176 1.55 -19.77 12.61
N ILE A 177 0.70 -19.14 13.40
CA ILE A 177 -0.52 -19.77 13.93
C ILE A 177 -1.75 -19.50 13.06
N ALA A 178 -1.71 -18.52 12.15
CA ALA A 178 -2.82 -18.18 11.28
C ALA A 178 -2.73 -18.94 9.95
N GLY A 179 -3.88 -19.43 9.48
CA GLY A 179 -4.07 -19.90 8.11
C GLY A 179 -4.33 -18.75 7.13
N PRO A 180 -4.28 -19.01 5.81
CA PRO A 180 -4.38 -17.99 4.78
C PRO A 180 -5.74 -17.27 4.77
N GLY A 181 -6.84 -17.92 5.11
CA GLY A 181 -8.17 -17.28 5.17
C GLY A 181 -8.27 -16.24 6.29
N LEU A 182 -7.77 -16.55 7.49
CA LEU A 182 -7.68 -15.59 8.60
C LEU A 182 -6.77 -14.40 8.24
N LEU A 183 -5.63 -14.65 7.61
CA LEU A 183 -4.72 -13.59 7.16
C LEU A 183 -5.40 -12.69 6.14
N ALA A 184 -6.06 -13.27 5.13
CA ALA A 184 -6.83 -12.53 4.13
C ALA A 184 -7.89 -11.65 4.79
N ARG A 185 -8.67 -12.19 5.74
CA ARG A 185 -9.67 -11.43 6.49
C ARG A 185 -9.07 -10.24 7.24
N VAL A 186 -7.93 -10.43 7.90
CA VAL A 186 -7.25 -9.35 8.63
C VAL A 186 -6.85 -8.20 7.70
N LEU A 187 -6.31 -8.54 6.52
CA LEU A 187 -5.91 -7.58 5.50
C LEU A 187 -7.11 -6.86 4.89
N THR A 188 -8.14 -7.58 4.44
CA THR A 188 -9.34 -6.97 3.83
C THR A 188 -10.11 -6.13 4.82
N SER A 189 -10.32 -6.63 6.04
CA SER A 189 -10.96 -5.86 7.12
C SER A 189 -10.23 -4.54 7.36
N LYS A 190 -8.89 -4.52 7.31
CA LYS A 190 -8.10 -3.32 7.57
C LYS A 190 -8.09 -2.34 6.39
N TYR A 191 -7.86 -2.82 5.17
CA TYR A 191 -7.55 -1.97 4.02
C TYR A 191 -8.71 -1.81 3.04
N ALA A 192 -9.65 -2.76 2.98
CA ALA A 192 -10.86 -2.64 2.16
C ALA A 192 -12.06 -2.11 2.95
N GLU A 193 -12.22 -2.54 4.20
CA GLU A 193 -13.36 -2.20 5.08
C GLU A 193 -13.02 -1.16 6.15
N HIS A 194 -11.74 -0.79 6.26
CA HIS A 194 -11.23 0.24 7.17
C HIS A 194 -11.49 -0.02 8.67
N THR A 195 -11.51 -1.30 9.06
CA THR A 195 -11.59 -1.76 10.45
C THR A 195 -10.19 -1.83 11.06
N PRO A 196 -9.82 -0.93 12.01
CA PRO A 196 -8.50 -0.94 12.62
C PRO A 196 -8.22 -2.22 13.41
N LEU A 197 -6.95 -2.60 13.55
CA LEU A 197 -6.55 -3.87 14.18
C LEU A 197 -7.05 -4.04 15.62
N TYR A 198 -7.18 -2.96 16.40
CA TYR A 198 -7.74 -3.05 17.75
C TYR A 198 -9.20 -3.48 17.73
N ARG A 199 -9.99 -2.97 16.78
CA ARG A 199 -11.40 -3.32 16.62
C ARG A 199 -11.55 -4.75 16.12
N GLN A 200 -10.66 -5.20 15.24
CA GLN A 200 -10.60 -6.60 14.82
C GLN A 200 -10.29 -7.52 16.01
N SER A 201 -9.32 -7.17 16.85
CA SER A 201 -8.99 -7.90 18.08
C SER A 201 -10.22 -8.07 18.99
N GLU A 202 -11.00 -7.01 19.20
CA GLU A 202 -12.25 -7.06 19.98
C GLU A 202 -13.34 -7.91 19.31
N ILE A 203 -13.48 -7.83 17.98
CA ILE A 203 -14.42 -8.66 17.20
C ILE A 203 -14.08 -10.16 17.38
N TYR A 204 -12.80 -10.52 17.28
CA TYR A 204 -12.37 -11.91 17.43
C TYR A 204 -12.50 -12.40 18.87
N ALA A 205 -12.25 -11.53 19.86
CA ALA A 205 -12.44 -11.87 21.27
C ALA A 205 -13.90 -12.24 21.60
N ARG A 206 -14.88 -11.57 20.97
CA ARG A 206 -16.30 -11.94 21.10
C ARG A 206 -16.64 -13.33 20.55
N GLN A 207 -15.78 -13.89 19.69
CA GLN A 207 -15.89 -15.25 19.18
C GLN A 207 -15.00 -16.25 19.96
N GLY A 208 -14.47 -15.86 21.11
CA GLY A 208 -13.61 -16.70 21.95
C GLY A 208 -12.15 -16.74 21.53
N VAL A 209 -11.73 -15.90 20.57
CA VAL A 209 -10.36 -15.87 20.02
C VAL A 209 -9.65 -14.57 20.40
N VAL A 210 -8.73 -14.65 21.36
CA VAL A 210 -7.99 -13.48 21.84
C VAL A 210 -6.68 -13.32 21.06
N LEU A 211 -6.65 -12.35 20.15
CA LEU A 211 -5.47 -11.99 19.35
C LEU A 211 -5.04 -10.55 19.67
N SER A 212 -3.78 -10.35 20.07
CA SER A 212 -3.28 -9.00 20.39
C SER A 212 -3.08 -8.16 19.12
N ARG A 213 -3.10 -6.83 19.29
CA ARG A 213 -2.79 -5.88 18.21
C ARG A 213 -1.39 -6.11 17.62
N SER A 214 -0.42 -6.48 18.46
CA SER A 214 0.95 -6.76 18.04
C SER A 214 1.03 -8.00 17.14
N VAL A 215 0.29 -9.06 17.48
CA VAL A 215 0.18 -10.27 16.65
C VAL A 215 -0.41 -9.94 15.29
N LEU A 216 -1.55 -9.24 15.27
CA LEU A 216 -2.20 -8.84 14.01
C LEU A 216 -1.30 -7.92 13.17
N SER A 217 -0.59 -6.99 13.80
CA SER A 217 0.35 -6.10 13.08
C SER A 217 1.53 -6.88 12.51
N GLY A 218 2.04 -7.87 13.23
CA GLY A 218 3.11 -8.76 12.75
C GLY A 218 2.65 -9.62 11.57
N TRP A 219 1.39 -10.06 11.55
CA TRP A 219 0.82 -10.76 10.40
C TRP A 219 0.71 -9.88 9.17
N VAL A 220 0.25 -8.64 9.32
CA VAL A 220 0.20 -7.67 8.20
C VAL A 220 1.60 -7.50 7.60
N ASP A 221 2.61 -7.29 8.46
CA ASP A 221 3.99 -7.13 8.04
C ASP A 221 4.55 -8.38 7.32
N ALA A 222 4.31 -9.58 7.86
CA ALA A 222 4.73 -10.81 7.22
C ALA A 222 4.04 -11.04 5.86
N CYS A 223 2.75 -10.73 5.75
CA CYS A 223 2.03 -10.83 4.48
C CYS A 223 2.56 -9.84 3.45
N CYS A 224 2.85 -8.59 3.82
CA CYS A 224 3.43 -7.61 2.90
C CYS A 224 4.79 -8.06 2.36
N ARG A 225 5.66 -8.65 3.20
CA ARG A 225 6.92 -9.23 2.73
C ARG A 225 6.70 -10.37 1.74
N LEU A 226 5.75 -11.25 2.04
CA LEU A 226 5.42 -12.38 1.17
C LEU A 226 4.83 -11.92 -0.18
N LEU A 227 4.03 -10.86 -0.18
CA LEU A 227 3.37 -10.31 -1.37
C LEU A 227 4.26 -9.36 -2.19
N ALA A 228 5.46 -8.98 -1.71
CA ALA A 228 6.31 -7.99 -2.36
C ALA A 228 6.61 -8.30 -3.84
N PRO A 229 6.96 -9.54 -4.24
CA PRO A 229 7.20 -9.85 -5.66
C PRO A 229 5.95 -9.66 -6.54
N LEU A 230 4.76 -9.83 -5.97
CA LEU A 230 3.49 -9.63 -6.67
C LEU A 230 3.16 -8.14 -6.82
N ASP A 231 3.46 -7.33 -5.82
CA ASP A 231 3.33 -5.86 -5.88
C ASP A 231 4.33 -5.26 -6.88
N GLU A 232 5.56 -5.77 -6.95
CA GLU A 232 6.54 -5.40 -7.98
C GLU A 232 6.05 -5.75 -9.39
N ALA A 233 5.48 -6.94 -9.59
CA ALA A 233 4.88 -7.34 -10.86
C ALA A 233 3.70 -6.44 -11.25
N LEU A 234 2.88 -6.02 -10.28
CA LEU A 234 1.79 -5.07 -10.47
C LEU A 234 2.31 -3.68 -10.86
N GLN A 235 3.33 -3.18 -10.15
CA GLN A 235 3.99 -1.91 -10.45
C GLN A 235 4.50 -1.90 -11.90
N HIS A 236 5.23 -2.93 -12.31
CA HIS A 236 5.76 -3.02 -13.69
C HIS A 236 4.65 -2.99 -14.75
N TYR A 237 3.52 -3.66 -14.48
CA TYR A 237 2.36 -3.63 -15.37
C TYR A 237 1.68 -2.25 -15.43
N VAL A 238 1.54 -1.57 -14.29
CA VAL A 238 0.92 -0.23 -14.24
C VAL A 238 1.80 0.80 -14.94
N LEU A 239 3.12 0.71 -14.76
CA LEU A 239 4.10 1.65 -15.30
C LEU A 239 4.64 1.29 -16.69
N THR A 240 3.94 0.41 -17.43
CA THR A 240 4.26 0.19 -18.85
C THR A 240 3.92 1.45 -19.66
N ASP A 241 4.70 1.72 -20.69
CA ASP A 241 4.52 2.90 -21.56
C ASP A 241 3.10 3.03 -22.11
N GLY A 242 2.65 4.28 -22.26
CA GLY A 242 1.30 4.59 -22.75
C GLY A 242 0.71 5.81 -22.03
N LYS A 243 -0.51 5.68 -21.51
CA LYS A 243 -1.18 6.72 -20.71
C LYS A 243 -1.29 6.26 -19.26
N LEU A 244 -0.89 7.13 -18.34
CA LEU A 244 -0.96 6.88 -16.90
C LEU A 244 -1.68 8.03 -16.20
N HIS A 245 -2.68 7.72 -15.39
CA HIS A 245 -3.27 8.69 -14.48
C HIS A 245 -2.43 8.78 -13.20
N ALA A 246 -2.18 9.99 -12.70
CA ALA A 246 -1.50 10.20 -11.43
C ALA A 246 -2.19 11.26 -10.58
N ASP A 247 -2.23 11.01 -9.28
CA ASP A 247 -2.69 11.96 -8.25
C ASP A 247 -2.09 11.54 -6.91
N ASP A 248 -2.37 12.28 -5.84
CA ASP A 248 -1.85 11.99 -4.53
C ASP A 248 -2.81 12.43 -3.40
N THR A 249 -2.80 11.73 -2.26
CA THR A 249 -3.56 12.13 -1.07
C THR A 249 -2.66 12.26 0.17
N PRO A 250 -2.88 13.29 1.02
CA PRO A 250 -2.22 13.37 2.32
C PRO A 250 -2.69 12.25 3.25
N VAL A 251 -1.73 11.68 3.99
CA VAL A 251 -1.96 10.72 5.06
C VAL A 251 -1.20 11.14 6.32
N PRO A 252 -1.86 11.18 7.49
CA PRO A 252 -1.18 11.42 8.76
C PRO A 252 -0.32 10.22 9.16
N VAL A 253 0.91 10.48 9.61
CA VAL A 253 1.90 9.48 10.01
C VAL A 253 2.47 9.88 11.36
N LEU A 254 2.46 8.96 12.31
CA LEU A 254 2.91 9.23 13.68
C LEU A 254 4.40 9.61 13.69
N LEU A 255 4.72 10.69 14.40
CA LEU A 255 6.09 11.01 14.82
C LEU A 255 6.27 10.47 16.25
N PRO A 256 7.11 9.44 16.46
CA PRO A 256 7.35 8.88 17.79
C PRO A 256 7.74 9.95 18.82
N GLY A 257 7.34 9.76 20.07
CA GLY A 257 7.73 10.62 21.21
C GLY A 257 6.96 11.94 21.36
N ASN A 258 6.38 12.48 20.29
CA ASN A 258 5.87 13.86 20.29
C ASN A 258 4.34 14.01 20.30
N LYS A 259 3.58 12.90 20.34
CA LYS A 259 2.10 12.88 20.18
C LYS A 259 1.60 13.68 18.95
N LYS A 260 2.47 13.86 17.95
CA LYS A 260 2.22 14.62 16.72
C LYS A 260 2.27 13.68 15.52
N THR A 261 1.69 14.13 14.42
CA THR A 261 1.79 13.46 13.12
C THR A 261 2.53 14.36 12.13
N LYS A 262 3.35 13.76 11.27
CA LYS A 262 3.76 14.38 10.00
C LYS A 262 2.76 14.00 8.90
N THR A 263 2.80 14.72 7.78
CA THR A 263 1.97 14.46 6.61
C THR A 263 2.78 13.72 5.55
N GLY A 264 2.60 12.40 5.49
CA GLY A 264 3.05 11.60 4.35
C GLY A 264 2.08 11.73 3.17
N ARG A 265 2.43 11.11 2.04
CA ARG A 265 1.59 11.06 0.84
C ARG A 265 1.44 9.62 0.36
N LEU A 266 0.25 9.30 -0.13
CA LEU A 266 0.03 8.15 -0.99
C LEU A 266 -0.20 8.67 -2.41
N TRP A 267 0.75 8.37 -3.29
CA TRP A 267 0.64 8.62 -4.72
C TRP A 267 -0.16 7.48 -5.33
N THR A 268 -1.05 7.80 -6.27
CA THR A 268 -1.77 6.80 -7.05
C THR A 268 -1.30 6.89 -8.50
N TYR A 269 -1.12 5.72 -9.12
CA TYR A 269 -0.83 5.56 -10.52
C TYR A 269 -1.84 4.58 -11.08
N VAL A 270 -2.69 5.01 -12.01
CA VAL A 270 -3.79 4.19 -12.53
C VAL A 270 -3.66 4.01 -14.03
N ARG A 271 -3.61 2.75 -14.43
CA ARG A 271 -3.77 2.31 -15.81
C ARG A 271 -5.21 1.85 -15.98
N ASP A 272 -6.02 2.65 -16.65
CA ASP A 272 -7.39 2.28 -17.01
C ASP A 272 -7.76 2.98 -18.33
N ASP A 273 -7.80 2.18 -19.40
CA ASP A 273 -8.10 2.62 -20.76
C ASP A 273 -9.44 2.05 -21.25
N ARG A 274 -10.28 1.55 -20.35
CA ARG A 274 -11.59 0.99 -20.72
C ARG A 274 -12.50 2.03 -21.37
N ASN A 275 -12.39 3.30 -20.96
CA ASN A 275 -13.10 4.41 -21.61
C ASN A 275 -12.67 4.62 -23.07
N ALA A 276 -11.48 4.14 -23.46
CA ALA A 276 -10.94 4.14 -24.82
C ALA A 276 -11.18 2.81 -25.56
N GLY A 277 -12.06 1.95 -25.04
CA GLY A 277 -12.37 0.64 -25.63
C GLY A 277 -11.25 -0.40 -25.46
N SER A 278 -10.29 -0.18 -24.56
CA SER A 278 -9.22 -1.14 -24.29
C SER A 278 -9.74 -2.41 -23.63
N ALA A 279 -9.21 -3.56 -24.06
CA ALA A 279 -9.40 -4.85 -23.40
C ALA A 279 -8.31 -5.16 -22.36
N LEU A 280 -7.31 -4.29 -22.21
CA LEU A 280 -6.28 -4.47 -21.18
C LEU A 280 -6.87 -4.29 -19.79
N ALA A 281 -6.41 -5.12 -18.85
CA ALA A 281 -6.93 -5.11 -17.49
C ALA A 281 -6.62 -3.78 -16.78
N PRO A 282 -7.59 -3.12 -16.16
CA PRO A 282 -7.34 -1.93 -15.36
C PRO A 282 -6.55 -2.29 -14.09
N ALA A 283 -5.64 -1.43 -13.68
CA ALA A 283 -4.82 -1.64 -12.49
C ALA A 283 -4.46 -0.32 -11.81
N VAL A 284 -4.28 -0.37 -10.50
CA VAL A 284 -3.80 0.75 -9.70
C VAL A 284 -2.61 0.31 -8.86
N TRP A 285 -1.58 1.15 -8.86
CA TRP A 285 -0.45 1.04 -7.96
C TRP A 285 -0.39 2.29 -7.07
N PHE A 286 -0.21 2.08 -5.78
CA PHE A 286 0.04 3.15 -4.82
C PHE A 286 1.48 3.11 -4.37
N ALA A 287 2.06 4.30 -4.22
CA ALA A 287 3.39 4.47 -3.64
C ALA A 287 3.31 5.40 -2.43
N TYR A 288 4.07 5.10 -1.38
CA TYR A 288 4.16 5.94 -0.19
C TYR A 288 5.39 6.85 -0.26
N SER A 289 5.25 8.08 0.25
CA SER A 289 6.39 8.93 0.55
C SER A 289 6.20 9.72 1.86
N PRO A 290 7.29 10.10 2.56
CA PRO A 290 7.22 10.82 3.82
C PRO A 290 6.81 12.30 3.68
N ASP A 291 6.85 12.85 2.47
CA ASP A 291 6.42 14.22 2.14
C ASP A 291 5.92 14.30 0.68
N ARG A 292 5.47 15.50 0.25
CA ARG A 292 4.97 15.75 -1.12
C ARG A 292 6.04 16.34 -2.04
N LYS A 293 7.33 15.98 -1.94
CA LYS A 293 8.33 16.54 -2.86
C LYS A 293 8.25 15.90 -4.25
N GLY A 294 8.57 16.68 -5.29
CA GLY A 294 8.60 16.21 -6.68
C GLY A 294 9.60 15.09 -6.96
N ILE A 295 10.62 14.91 -6.11
CA ILE A 295 11.59 13.81 -6.24
C ILE A 295 10.92 12.41 -6.16
N HIS A 296 9.81 12.28 -5.44
CA HIS A 296 9.10 11.01 -5.30
C HIS A 296 8.47 10.55 -6.63
N PRO A 297 7.58 11.32 -7.28
CA PRO A 297 7.07 10.94 -8.59
C PRO A 297 8.18 10.85 -9.66
N GLN A 298 9.26 11.64 -9.57
CA GLN A 298 10.45 11.46 -10.43
C GLN A 298 11.08 10.07 -10.26
N THR A 299 11.23 9.61 -9.02
CA THR A 299 11.79 8.28 -8.74
C THR A 299 10.83 7.18 -9.17
N HIS A 300 9.54 7.32 -8.88
CA HIS A 300 8.53 6.32 -9.24
C HIS A 300 8.39 6.14 -10.75
N LEU A 301 8.48 7.24 -11.52
CA LEU A 301 8.27 7.27 -12.97
C LEU A 301 9.58 7.30 -13.77
N ALA A 302 10.73 7.01 -13.15
CA ALA A 302 12.04 7.10 -13.79
C ALA A 302 12.18 6.25 -15.07
N GLY A 303 11.43 5.14 -15.17
CA GLY A 303 11.42 4.26 -16.33
C GLY A 303 10.16 4.36 -17.21
N PHE A 304 9.26 5.32 -16.95
CA PHE A 304 7.99 5.45 -17.67
C PHE A 304 8.08 6.45 -18.82
N SER A 305 7.59 6.05 -20.00
CA SER A 305 7.36 6.94 -21.13
C SER A 305 5.89 7.06 -21.51
N GLY A 306 5.49 8.24 -21.99
CA GLY A 306 4.17 8.44 -22.58
C GLY A 306 3.42 9.64 -22.01
N VAL A 307 2.11 9.54 -21.84
CA VAL A 307 1.26 10.63 -21.35
C VAL A 307 0.97 10.44 -19.87
N LEU A 308 1.37 11.42 -19.05
CA LEU A 308 0.97 11.50 -17.65
C LEU A 308 -0.22 12.44 -17.53
N GLN A 309 -1.36 11.89 -17.13
CA GLN A 309 -2.58 12.63 -16.89
C GLN A 309 -2.71 12.93 -15.40
N ALA A 310 -2.61 14.21 -15.03
CA ALA A 310 -2.57 14.64 -13.64
C ALA A 310 -3.27 16.00 -13.42
N ASP A 311 -3.38 16.42 -12.17
CA ASP A 311 -3.64 17.82 -11.87
C ASP A 311 -2.38 18.68 -12.14
N ALA A 312 -2.54 20.00 -12.14
CA ALA A 312 -1.43 20.92 -12.39
C ALA A 312 -0.54 21.11 -11.13
N TYR A 313 -0.20 20.01 -10.46
CA TYR A 313 0.70 20.03 -9.33
C TYR A 313 2.15 20.23 -9.79
N ALA A 314 2.76 21.33 -9.35
CA ALA A 314 4.11 21.73 -9.77
C ALA A 314 5.23 20.71 -9.50
N GLY A 315 5.02 19.74 -8.60
CA GLY A 315 5.99 18.68 -8.36
C GLY A 315 6.15 17.69 -9.52
N PHE A 316 5.22 17.70 -10.49
CA PHE A 316 5.35 16.93 -11.73
C PHE A 316 6.14 17.66 -12.82
N ASN A 317 6.37 18.97 -12.72
CA ASN A 317 6.97 19.78 -13.81
C ASN A 317 8.31 19.23 -14.32
N GLU A 318 9.13 18.66 -13.44
CA GLU A 318 10.42 18.08 -13.82
C GLU A 318 10.29 16.91 -14.78
N LEU A 319 9.22 16.10 -14.64
CA LEU A 319 8.96 14.93 -15.48
C LEU A 319 8.77 15.32 -16.96
N TYR A 320 8.27 16.53 -17.20
CA TYR A 320 7.90 16.99 -18.54
C TYR A 320 9.07 17.66 -19.29
N ARG A 321 10.16 17.98 -18.59
CA ARG A 321 11.25 18.83 -19.12
C ARG A 321 11.93 18.24 -20.35
N ASP A 322 12.18 16.93 -20.32
CA ASP A 322 12.93 16.24 -21.38
C ASP A 322 12.00 15.71 -22.50
N GLY A 323 10.69 15.97 -22.41
CA GLY A 323 9.69 15.58 -23.41
C GLY A 323 9.36 14.08 -23.46
N HIS A 324 10.05 13.25 -22.67
CA HIS A 324 9.81 11.81 -22.56
C HIS A 324 8.42 11.49 -21.98
N ILE A 325 7.98 12.31 -21.02
CA ILE A 325 6.63 12.29 -20.48
C ILE A 325 5.90 13.54 -20.96
N LYS A 326 4.74 13.35 -21.59
CA LYS A 326 3.86 14.41 -22.07
C LYS A 326 2.78 14.68 -21.04
N GLU A 327 2.59 15.95 -20.71
CA GLU A 327 1.56 16.38 -19.76
C GLU A 327 0.17 16.38 -20.41
N ALA A 328 -0.81 15.78 -19.71
CA ALA A 328 -2.24 15.98 -19.95
C ALA A 328 -2.92 16.48 -18.68
N ALA A 329 -3.55 17.66 -18.75
CA ALA A 329 -4.18 18.29 -17.59
C ALA A 329 -5.66 17.89 -17.45
N CYS A 330 -6.23 18.19 -16.28
CA CYS A 330 -7.57 17.78 -15.90
C CYS A 330 -8.61 18.91 -16.04
N TRP A 331 -9.58 18.77 -16.97
CA TRP A 331 -10.68 19.73 -17.09
C TRP A 331 -11.57 19.78 -15.86
N ALA A 332 -11.71 18.69 -15.10
CA ALA A 332 -12.51 18.71 -13.87
C ALA A 332 -11.93 19.70 -12.84
N HIS A 333 -10.61 19.81 -12.74
CA HIS A 333 -9.93 20.79 -11.89
C HIS A 333 -10.09 22.23 -12.40
N ALA A 334 -9.94 22.45 -13.71
CA ALA A 334 -10.17 23.76 -14.32
C ALA A 334 -11.63 24.22 -14.13
N ARG A 335 -12.59 23.33 -14.37
CA ARG A 335 -14.03 23.57 -14.17
C ARG A 335 -14.36 23.85 -12.71
N ARG A 336 -13.79 23.09 -11.76
CA ARG A 336 -14.04 23.26 -10.32
C ARG A 336 -13.70 24.67 -9.85
N LYS A 337 -12.57 25.24 -10.30
CA LYS A 337 -12.19 26.62 -9.95
C LYS A 337 -13.22 27.66 -10.41
N ILE A 338 -13.79 27.49 -11.60
CA ILE A 338 -14.84 28.39 -12.12
C ILE A 338 -16.15 28.17 -11.36
N HIS A 339 -16.50 26.91 -11.11
CA HIS A 339 -17.69 26.53 -10.37
C HIS A 339 -17.69 27.06 -8.93
N ASP A 340 -16.54 27.01 -8.23
CA ASP A 340 -16.42 27.53 -6.86
C ASP A 340 -16.67 29.04 -6.81
N VAL A 341 -16.29 29.79 -7.86
CA VAL A 341 -16.64 31.20 -8.02
C VAL A 341 -18.12 31.36 -8.29
N HIS A 342 -18.69 30.55 -9.21
CA HIS A 342 -20.12 30.59 -9.54
C HIS A 342 -21.01 30.37 -8.32
N VAL A 343 -20.71 29.35 -7.48
CA VAL A 343 -21.50 29.05 -6.27
C VAL A 343 -21.51 30.23 -5.29
N ARG A 344 -20.39 30.96 -5.18
CA ARG A 344 -20.27 32.12 -4.28
C ARG A 344 -20.87 33.38 -4.87
N THR A 345 -20.72 33.57 -6.18
CA THR A 345 -21.12 34.78 -6.90
C THR A 345 -21.46 34.43 -8.35
N PRO A 346 -22.71 33.99 -8.60
CA PRO A 346 -23.17 33.70 -9.95
C PRO A 346 -23.09 34.92 -10.85
N SER A 347 -22.69 34.72 -12.09
CA SER A 347 -22.66 35.74 -13.13
C SER A 347 -22.80 35.12 -14.52
N ALA A 348 -23.26 35.91 -15.49
CA ALA A 348 -23.33 35.48 -16.89
C ALA A 348 -21.98 34.95 -17.41
N LEU A 349 -20.85 35.51 -16.96
CA LEU A 349 -19.51 35.01 -17.31
C LEU A 349 -19.26 33.61 -16.76
N THR A 350 -19.57 33.37 -15.48
CA THR A 350 -19.39 32.03 -14.89
C THR A 350 -20.31 30.99 -15.52
N GLU A 351 -21.55 31.35 -15.84
CA GLU A 351 -22.52 30.47 -16.49
C GLU A 351 -22.06 30.08 -17.90
N GLU A 352 -21.66 31.06 -18.70
CA GLU A 352 -21.17 30.83 -20.06
C GLU A 352 -19.89 29.98 -20.07
N ALA A 353 -18.96 30.23 -19.14
CA ALA A 353 -17.75 29.41 -19.00
C ALA A 353 -18.07 27.95 -18.67
N LEU A 354 -18.98 27.72 -17.70
CA LEU A 354 -19.41 26.37 -17.32
C LEU A 354 -20.18 25.67 -18.43
N LYS A 355 -21.01 26.41 -19.19
CA LYS A 355 -21.75 25.90 -20.35
C LYS A 355 -20.78 25.42 -21.44
N ARG A 356 -19.82 26.23 -21.85
CA ARG A 356 -18.82 25.87 -22.86
C ARG A 356 -17.99 24.64 -22.47
N ILE A 357 -17.60 24.54 -21.20
CA ILE A 357 -16.93 23.34 -20.69
C ILE A 357 -17.90 22.14 -20.73
N GLY A 358 -19.17 22.34 -20.38
CA GLY A 358 -20.21 21.32 -20.44
C GLY A 358 -20.41 20.73 -21.84
N GLU A 359 -20.30 21.55 -22.89
CA GLU A 359 -20.36 21.09 -24.30
C GLU A 359 -19.24 20.09 -24.62
N LEU A 360 -18.04 20.29 -24.07
CA LEU A 360 -16.92 19.33 -24.21
C LEU A 360 -17.29 17.98 -23.56
N TYR A 361 -17.81 18.01 -22.33
CA TYR A 361 -18.21 16.80 -21.62
C TYR A 361 -19.40 16.08 -22.27
N ALA A 362 -20.31 16.80 -22.92
CA ALA A 362 -21.40 16.19 -23.67
C ALA A 362 -20.86 15.30 -24.79
N ILE A 363 -19.90 15.79 -25.58
CA ILE A 363 -19.24 14.99 -26.62
C ILE A 363 -18.48 13.82 -26.00
N GLU A 364 -17.72 14.03 -24.93
CA GLU A 364 -16.96 12.96 -24.28
C GLU A 364 -17.84 11.84 -23.72
N SER A 365 -19.07 12.18 -23.29
CA SER A 365 -20.05 11.18 -22.84
C SER A 365 -20.50 10.25 -23.97
N GLU A 366 -20.63 10.77 -25.20
CA GLU A 366 -20.96 9.98 -26.40
C GLU A 366 -19.77 9.12 -26.88
N LEU A 367 -18.55 9.53 -26.52
CA LEU A 367 -17.31 8.87 -26.92
C LEU A 367 -16.85 7.73 -26.00
N ARG A 368 -17.39 7.66 -24.78
CA ARG A 368 -16.97 6.67 -23.80
C ARG A 368 -17.21 5.23 -24.30
N GLY A 369 -16.16 4.41 -24.23
CA GLY A 369 -16.17 3.01 -24.65
C GLY A 369 -15.86 2.80 -26.14
N LYS A 370 -15.75 3.87 -26.93
CA LYS A 370 -15.29 3.81 -28.33
C LYS A 370 -13.77 3.66 -28.39
N ARG A 371 -13.28 3.15 -29.52
CA ARG A 371 -11.83 2.98 -29.76
C ARG A 371 -11.12 4.33 -29.82
N ALA A 372 -9.86 4.37 -29.40
CA ALA A 372 -9.05 5.59 -29.39
C ALA A 372 -9.06 6.34 -30.73
N GLU A 373 -8.98 5.64 -31.86
CA GLU A 373 -8.96 6.26 -33.19
C GLU A 373 -10.28 6.98 -33.51
N GLU A 374 -11.42 6.40 -33.14
CA GLU A 374 -12.74 7.02 -33.33
C GLU A 374 -12.91 8.23 -32.41
N ARG A 375 -12.46 8.13 -31.15
CA ARG A 375 -12.45 9.26 -30.21
C ARG A 375 -11.65 10.42 -30.78
N GLN A 376 -10.44 10.16 -31.27
CA GLN A 376 -9.56 11.18 -31.83
C GLN A 376 -10.18 11.85 -33.08
N ALA A 377 -10.76 11.06 -33.99
CA ALA A 377 -11.40 11.60 -35.19
C ALA A 377 -12.57 12.55 -34.86
N VAL A 378 -13.45 12.15 -33.93
CA VAL A 378 -14.57 13.01 -33.49
C VAL A 378 -14.06 14.24 -32.75
N ARG A 379 -13.03 14.10 -31.91
CA ARG A 379 -12.42 15.23 -31.19
C ARG A 379 -11.81 16.24 -32.16
N HIS A 380 -11.11 15.80 -33.20
CA HIS A 380 -10.59 16.67 -34.24
C HIS A 380 -11.70 17.46 -34.94
N GLN A 381 -12.81 16.80 -35.29
CA GLN A 381 -13.90 17.44 -36.03
C GLN A 381 -14.76 18.37 -35.16
N LYS A 382 -15.07 17.96 -33.92
CA LYS A 382 -16.08 18.63 -33.07
C LYS A 382 -15.48 19.36 -31.87
N VAL A 383 -14.46 18.80 -31.22
CA VAL A 383 -13.92 19.30 -29.95
C VAL A 383 -12.88 20.40 -30.17
N LEU A 384 -11.98 20.24 -31.14
CA LEU A 384 -10.95 21.27 -31.43
C LEU A 384 -11.55 22.65 -31.76
N PRO A 385 -12.62 22.79 -32.58
CA PRO A 385 -13.24 24.09 -32.80
C PRO A 385 -13.85 24.71 -31.53
N LEU A 386 -14.45 23.89 -30.65
CA LEU A 386 -15.01 24.35 -29.38
C LEU A 386 -13.91 24.81 -28.41
N LEU A 387 -12.80 24.08 -28.35
CA LEU A 387 -11.63 24.48 -27.57
C LEU A 387 -11.06 25.81 -28.07
N ALA A 388 -10.86 25.98 -29.37
CA ALA A 388 -10.36 27.24 -29.94
C ALA A 388 -11.31 28.42 -29.62
N SER A 389 -12.62 28.21 -29.74
CA SER A 389 -13.63 29.22 -29.35
C SER A 389 -13.55 29.56 -27.86
N LEU A 390 -13.45 28.54 -27.00
CA LEU A 390 -13.33 28.72 -25.55
C LEU A 390 -12.04 29.46 -25.18
N GLU A 391 -10.90 29.14 -25.81
CA GLU A 391 -9.63 29.83 -25.56
C GLU A 391 -9.73 31.32 -25.88
N GLY A 392 -10.20 31.64 -27.09
CA GLY A 392 -10.36 33.01 -27.55
C GLY A 392 -11.26 33.81 -26.62
N TRP A 393 -12.40 33.21 -26.23
CA TRP A 393 -13.33 33.81 -25.30
C TRP A 393 -12.73 34.03 -23.90
N LEU A 394 -12.01 33.03 -23.34
CA LEU A 394 -11.34 33.18 -22.04
C LEU A 394 -10.30 34.30 -22.07
N ARG A 395 -9.48 34.38 -23.12
CA ARG A 395 -8.47 35.44 -23.29
C ARG A 395 -9.09 36.81 -23.46
N GLU A 396 -10.20 36.92 -24.19
CA GLU A 396 -10.96 38.16 -24.35
C GLU A 396 -11.50 38.63 -22.99
N LYS A 397 -12.22 37.75 -22.27
CA LYS A 397 -12.84 38.10 -20.99
C LYS A 397 -11.81 38.35 -19.89
N GLN A 398 -10.67 37.67 -19.90
CA GLN A 398 -9.62 37.91 -18.93
C GLN A 398 -9.12 39.37 -18.95
N LYS A 399 -9.15 40.07 -20.09
CA LYS A 399 -8.77 41.49 -20.20
C LYS A 399 -9.76 42.43 -19.48
N THR A 400 -11.00 41.99 -19.29
CA THR A 400 -12.06 42.78 -18.64
C THR A 400 -12.11 42.57 -17.13
N LEU A 401 -11.48 41.50 -16.63
CA LEU A 401 -11.51 41.14 -15.22
C LEU A 401 -10.37 41.82 -14.46
N SER A 402 -10.66 42.26 -13.23
CA SER A 402 -9.60 42.68 -12.31
C SER A 402 -8.65 41.51 -12.03
N ARG A 403 -7.34 41.79 -12.03
CA ARG A 403 -6.27 40.80 -11.77
C ARG A 403 -6.42 40.06 -10.44
N HIS A 404 -7.07 40.70 -9.47
CA HIS A 404 -7.28 40.11 -8.13
C HIS A 404 -8.57 39.32 -8.01
N SER A 405 -9.46 39.37 -9.01
CA SER A 405 -10.72 38.62 -8.98
C SER A 405 -10.46 37.11 -9.02
N GLU A 406 -11.24 36.35 -8.24
CA GLU A 406 -11.15 34.89 -8.22
C GLU A 406 -11.47 34.28 -9.59
N LEU A 407 -12.37 34.91 -10.36
CA LEU A 407 -12.66 34.49 -11.74
C LEU A 407 -11.44 34.69 -12.66
N ALA A 408 -10.72 35.80 -12.55
CA ALA A 408 -9.49 36.01 -13.32
C ALA A 408 -8.41 34.96 -12.97
N LYS A 409 -8.31 34.57 -11.70
CA LYS A 409 -7.42 33.46 -11.26
C LYS A 409 -7.86 32.12 -11.86
N ALA A 410 -9.16 31.83 -11.89
CA ALA A 410 -9.70 30.61 -12.48
C ALA A 410 -9.44 30.54 -14.00
N PHE A 411 -9.67 31.63 -14.74
CA PHE A 411 -9.36 31.72 -16.17
C PHE A 411 -7.86 31.64 -16.42
N GLY A 412 -7.05 32.33 -15.61
CA GLY A 412 -5.60 32.25 -15.67
C GLY A 412 -5.08 30.84 -15.45
N TYR A 413 -5.68 30.08 -14.53
CA TYR A 413 -5.34 28.66 -14.36
C TYR A 413 -5.58 27.86 -15.65
N ALA A 414 -6.77 27.96 -16.26
CA ALA A 414 -7.08 27.22 -17.49
C ALA A 414 -6.12 27.62 -18.63
N LEU A 415 -5.87 28.92 -18.80
CA LEU A 415 -5.00 29.43 -19.88
C LEU A 415 -3.52 29.07 -19.67
N ASN A 416 -3.03 29.03 -18.42
CA ASN A 416 -1.67 28.60 -18.12
C ASN A 416 -1.44 27.11 -18.41
N GLN A 417 -2.50 26.30 -18.31
CA GLN A 417 -2.46 24.85 -18.55
C GLN A 417 -2.99 24.47 -19.93
N TRP A 418 -3.22 25.45 -20.81
CA TRP A 418 -3.97 25.24 -22.05
C TRP A 418 -3.40 24.13 -22.94
N PRO A 419 -2.07 24.07 -23.22
CA PRO A 419 -1.51 22.99 -24.03
C PRO A 419 -1.75 21.59 -23.45
N ALA A 420 -1.70 21.46 -22.12
CA ALA A 420 -1.98 20.20 -21.44
C ALA A 420 -3.48 19.89 -21.38
N LEU A 421 -4.35 20.91 -21.25
CA LEU A 421 -5.80 20.76 -21.25
C LEU A 421 -6.36 20.41 -22.63
N THR A 422 -5.67 20.73 -23.73
CA THR A 422 -6.11 20.38 -25.09
C THR A 422 -5.52 19.07 -25.60
N ARG A 423 -4.53 18.48 -24.92
CA ARG A 423 -3.87 17.24 -25.35
C ARG A 423 -4.85 16.08 -25.58
N TYR A 424 -5.90 15.96 -24.77
CA TYR A 424 -6.89 14.90 -24.94
C TYR A 424 -7.62 14.98 -26.29
N ALA A 425 -7.72 16.17 -26.89
CA ALA A 425 -8.36 16.32 -28.20
C ALA A 425 -7.48 15.74 -29.33
N GLU A 426 -6.17 15.68 -29.12
CA GLU A 426 -5.19 15.17 -30.09
C GLU A 426 -4.86 13.68 -29.91
N ASP A 427 -5.14 13.12 -28.73
CA ASP A 427 -4.82 11.73 -28.38
C ASP A 427 -6.07 10.99 -27.88
N GLY A 428 -6.50 9.98 -28.64
CA GLY A 428 -7.71 9.19 -28.35
C GLY A 428 -7.66 8.35 -27.07
N TRP A 429 -6.47 8.11 -26.51
CA TRP A 429 -6.30 7.37 -25.25
C TRP A 429 -6.54 8.25 -24.04
N VAL A 430 -6.22 9.53 -24.15
CA VAL A 430 -6.27 10.50 -23.06
C VAL A 430 -7.72 10.87 -22.74
N GLU A 431 -8.02 10.96 -21.45
CA GLU A 431 -9.33 11.35 -20.96
C GLU A 431 -9.45 12.88 -20.88
N VAL A 432 -10.66 13.42 -20.86
CA VAL A 432 -10.86 14.86 -20.63
C VAL A 432 -10.50 15.28 -19.19
N ASP A 433 -10.50 14.33 -18.25
CA ASP A 433 -10.23 14.56 -16.84
C ASP A 433 -9.47 13.40 -16.17
N ASN A 434 -8.98 13.67 -14.96
CA ASN A 434 -8.23 12.74 -14.13
C ASN A 434 -9.09 12.02 -13.07
N ASN A 435 -10.41 11.93 -13.26
CA ASN A 435 -11.30 11.34 -12.26
C ASN A 435 -10.99 9.87 -11.98
N ILE A 436 -10.33 9.16 -12.89
CA ILE A 436 -9.89 7.77 -12.70
C ILE A 436 -8.92 7.66 -11.51
N ALA A 437 -7.91 8.54 -11.41
CA ALA A 437 -7.02 8.59 -10.25
C ALA A 437 -7.74 9.04 -8.97
N GLU A 438 -8.58 10.09 -9.05
CA GLU A 438 -9.38 10.56 -7.90
C GLU A 438 -10.27 9.44 -7.34
N ASN A 439 -10.88 8.64 -8.22
CA ASN A 439 -11.71 7.50 -7.85
C ASN A 439 -10.92 6.40 -7.16
N ALA A 440 -9.70 6.09 -7.64
CA ALA A 440 -8.84 5.12 -6.99
C ALA A 440 -8.46 5.57 -5.55
N LEU A 441 -8.18 6.86 -5.36
CA LEU A 441 -7.89 7.45 -4.05
C LEU A 441 -9.09 7.45 -3.09
N ARG A 442 -10.33 7.24 -3.56
CA ARG A 442 -11.49 7.14 -2.68
C ARG A 442 -11.37 5.98 -1.69
N LEU A 443 -10.73 4.89 -2.07
CA LEU A 443 -10.45 3.77 -1.17
C LEU A 443 -9.68 4.25 0.08
N VAL A 444 -8.62 5.03 -0.12
CA VAL A 444 -7.83 5.57 0.98
C VAL A 444 -8.61 6.65 1.74
N SER A 445 -9.31 7.53 1.01
CA SER A 445 -10.01 8.68 1.59
C SER A 445 -11.20 8.28 2.47
N LEU A 446 -11.92 7.21 2.15
CA LEU A 446 -12.93 6.63 3.03
C LEU A 446 -12.29 6.08 4.31
N GLY A 447 -11.14 5.43 4.19
CA GLY A 447 -10.39 4.91 5.33
C GLY A 447 -9.96 5.97 6.32
N ARG A 448 -9.52 7.15 5.87
CA ARG A 448 -9.08 8.26 6.74
C ARG A 448 -10.16 8.74 7.73
N LYS A 449 -11.43 8.41 7.52
CA LYS A 449 -12.51 8.68 8.48
C LYS A 449 -12.58 7.66 9.63
N ASN A 450 -11.96 6.50 9.45
CA ASN A 450 -12.03 5.34 10.35
C ASN A 450 -10.72 5.05 11.10
N TRP A 451 -9.60 5.63 10.66
CA TRP A 451 -8.30 5.52 11.31
C TRP A 451 -7.61 6.89 11.37
N LEU A 452 -6.77 7.10 12.40
CA LEU A 452 -6.19 8.41 12.70
C LEU A 452 -4.83 8.66 12.03
N PHE A 453 -3.99 7.64 11.89
CA PHE A 453 -2.65 7.74 11.31
C PHE A 453 -2.06 6.38 10.94
N PHE A 454 -1.04 6.40 10.08
CA PHE A 454 -0.06 5.30 9.99
C PHE A 454 0.91 5.38 11.16
N GLY A 455 1.29 4.23 11.72
CA GLY A 455 2.18 4.17 12.89
C GLY A 455 3.65 4.51 12.60
N SER A 456 4.06 4.47 11.33
CA SER A 456 5.40 4.80 10.84
C SER A 456 5.37 4.92 9.30
N ASP A 457 6.48 5.38 8.71
CA ASP A 457 6.68 5.40 7.24
C ASP A 457 6.52 3.99 6.64
N HIS A 458 7.17 2.98 7.24
CA HIS A 458 6.99 1.56 6.87
C HIS A 458 5.51 1.11 6.94
N GLY A 459 4.73 1.66 7.88
CA GLY A 459 3.29 1.42 7.93
C GLY A 459 2.54 2.01 6.73
N GLY A 460 3.01 3.14 6.21
CA GLY A 460 2.53 3.77 4.98
C GLY A 460 2.87 2.94 3.75
N GLU A 461 4.10 2.45 3.63
CA GLU A 461 4.56 1.56 2.54
C GLU A 461 3.75 0.27 2.46
N ARG A 462 3.57 -0.42 3.59
CA ARG A 462 2.69 -1.60 3.68
C ARG A 462 1.25 -1.26 3.28
N GLY A 463 0.79 -0.08 3.67
CA GLY A 463 -0.52 0.43 3.27
C GLY A 463 -0.63 0.61 1.76
N ALA A 464 0.37 1.23 1.14
CA ALA A 464 0.43 1.43 -0.31
C ALA A 464 0.34 0.09 -1.05
N SER A 465 1.20 -0.88 -0.71
CA SER A 465 1.22 -2.21 -1.31
C SER A 465 -0.15 -2.93 -1.23
N LEU A 466 -0.79 -2.92 -0.06
CA LEU A 466 -2.10 -3.56 0.11
C LEU A 466 -3.23 -2.80 -0.60
N TYR A 467 -3.18 -1.46 -0.63
CA TYR A 467 -4.13 -0.67 -1.43
C TYR A 467 -3.95 -0.93 -2.93
N SER A 468 -2.74 -1.19 -3.42
CA SER A 468 -2.49 -1.54 -4.83
C SER A 468 -3.21 -2.83 -5.22
N LEU A 469 -2.97 -3.91 -4.47
CA LEU A 469 -3.58 -5.22 -4.74
C LEU A 469 -5.11 -5.17 -4.58
N ILE A 470 -5.62 -4.58 -3.49
CA ILE A 470 -7.06 -4.48 -3.22
C ILE A 470 -7.76 -3.56 -4.22
N GLY A 471 -7.16 -2.40 -4.52
CA GLY A 471 -7.69 -1.46 -5.50
C GLY A 471 -7.78 -2.09 -6.89
N THR A 472 -6.74 -2.85 -7.28
CA THR A 472 -6.72 -3.59 -8.53
C THR A 472 -7.74 -4.71 -8.57
N CYS A 473 -7.97 -5.45 -7.48
CA CYS A 473 -9.07 -6.42 -7.39
C CYS A 473 -10.42 -5.75 -7.68
N LYS A 474 -10.69 -4.60 -7.04
CA LYS A 474 -11.94 -3.84 -7.24
C LYS A 474 -12.12 -3.37 -8.69
N LEU A 475 -11.05 -2.89 -9.33
CA LEU A 475 -11.10 -2.46 -10.74
C LEU A 475 -11.46 -3.61 -11.70
N ASN A 476 -11.08 -4.84 -11.35
CA ASN A 476 -11.31 -6.06 -12.14
C ASN A 476 -12.54 -6.87 -11.69
N GLY A 477 -13.34 -6.37 -10.74
CA GLY A 477 -14.52 -7.09 -10.24
C GLY A 477 -14.18 -8.37 -9.46
N VAL A 478 -12.96 -8.49 -8.94
CA VAL A 478 -12.50 -9.64 -8.15
C VAL A 478 -12.70 -9.35 -6.67
N ASP A 479 -13.26 -10.31 -5.94
CA ASP A 479 -13.40 -10.19 -4.49
C ASP A 479 -12.02 -10.18 -3.80
N PRO A 480 -11.65 -9.10 -3.08
CA PRO A 480 -10.31 -8.99 -2.51
C PRO A 480 -10.02 -10.04 -1.43
N GLU A 481 -11.02 -10.53 -0.70
CA GLU A 481 -10.80 -11.50 0.39
C GLU A 481 -10.52 -12.88 -0.18
N ARG A 482 -11.34 -13.34 -1.14
CA ARG A 482 -11.10 -14.58 -1.89
C ARG A 482 -9.77 -14.55 -2.64
N TYR A 483 -9.44 -13.41 -3.24
CA TYR A 483 -8.17 -13.21 -3.91
C TYR A 483 -6.98 -13.36 -2.95
N LEU A 484 -6.96 -12.59 -1.86
CA LEU A 484 -5.85 -12.65 -0.89
C LEU A 484 -5.77 -14.02 -0.21
N HIS A 485 -6.91 -14.67 0.05
CA HIS A 485 -6.92 -16.04 0.58
C HIS A 485 -6.21 -16.99 -0.38
N HIS A 486 -6.62 -17.02 -1.65
CA HIS A 486 -5.99 -17.88 -2.65
C HIS A 486 -4.50 -17.58 -2.83
N VAL A 487 -4.13 -16.29 -2.96
CA VAL A 487 -2.73 -15.90 -3.15
C VAL A 487 -1.90 -16.31 -1.94
N LEU A 488 -2.34 -16.03 -0.71
CA LEU A 488 -1.60 -16.39 0.49
C LEU A 488 -1.46 -17.92 0.66
N ASP A 489 -2.41 -18.70 0.17
CA ASP A 489 -2.37 -20.17 0.20
C ASP A 489 -1.25 -20.74 -0.71
N VAL A 490 -0.99 -20.10 -1.85
CA VAL A 490 -0.07 -20.66 -2.88
C VAL A 490 1.26 -19.93 -3.02
N ILE A 491 1.33 -18.64 -2.68
CA ILE A 491 2.46 -17.77 -3.06
C ILE A 491 3.80 -18.19 -2.44
N ALA A 492 3.79 -18.82 -1.26
CA ALA A 492 5.01 -19.29 -0.60
C ALA A 492 5.75 -20.37 -1.42
N ASP A 493 5.01 -21.17 -2.19
CA ASP A 493 5.56 -22.22 -3.04
C ASP A 493 5.56 -21.83 -4.52
N TRP A 494 5.09 -20.62 -4.85
CA TRP A 494 4.92 -20.19 -6.23
C TRP A 494 6.26 -19.74 -6.84
N PRO A 495 6.59 -20.17 -8.07
CA PRO A 495 7.82 -19.71 -8.73
C PRO A 495 7.81 -18.18 -8.89
N VAL A 496 8.82 -17.51 -8.35
CA VAL A 496 8.94 -16.03 -8.35
C VAL A 496 8.86 -15.46 -9.77
N ASN A 497 9.50 -16.11 -10.76
CA ASN A 497 9.45 -15.71 -12.17
C ASN A 497 8.07 -15.89 -12.83
N ARG A 498 7.10 -16.52 -12.16
CA ARG A 498 5.71 -16.70 -12.61
C ARG A 498 4.71 -16.01 -11.69
N VAL A 499 5.15 -15.18 -10.74
CA VAL A 499 4.27 -14.49 -9.78
C VAL A 499 3.23 -13.61 -10.47
N GLY A 500 3.54 -13.08 -11.66
CA GLY A 500 2.58 -12.33 -12.47
C GLY A 500 1.34 -13.12 -12.92
N ALA A 501 1.34 -14.46 -12.81
CA ALA A 501 0.13 -15.28 -13.02
C ALA A 501 -0.88 -15.15 -11.87
N LEU A 502 -0.43 -14.69 -10.70
CA LEU A 502 -1.27 -14.43 -9.53
C LEU A 502 -1.87 -13.02 -9.51
N LEU A 503 -1.63 -12.19 -10.54
CA LEU A 503 -2.25 -10.85 -10.62
C LEU A 503 -3.78 -10.94 -10.68
N PRO A 504 -4.52 -9.93 -10.17
CA PRO A 504 -5.96 -10.05 -9.96
C PRO A 504 -6.79 -10.45 -11.18
N TRP A 505 -6.41 -10.04 -12.39
CA TRP A 505 -7.13 -10.38 -13.63
C TRP A 505 -6.67 -11.67 -14.31
N ARG A 506 -5.63 -12.33 -13.80
CA ARG A 506 -5.07 -13.58 -14.37
C ARG A 506 -5.38 -14.81 -13.53
N VAL A 507 -5.70 -14.60 -12.26
CA VAL A 507 -5.99 -15.68 -11.32
C VAL A 507 -7.36 -16.31 -11.58
N THR A 508 -7.41 -17.64 -11.51
CA THR A 508 -8.68 -18.38 -11.47
C THR A 508 -8.95 -18.76 -10.02
N LEU A 509 -9.92 -18.10 -9.40
CA LEU A 509 -10.25 -18.37 -8.00
C LEU A 509 -11.02 -19.70 -7.89
N PRO A 510 -10.70 -20.56 -6.91
CA PRO A 510 -11.49 -21.75 -6.61
C PRO A 510 -12.95 -21.37 -6.32
N ALA A 511 -13.89 -22.22 -6.77
CA ALA A 511 -15.34 -22.00 -6.68
C ALA A 511 -15.82 -21.73 -5.25
#